data_AF-A0A7X7LU09-F1
#
_entry.id   AF-A0A7X7LU09-F1
#
_cell.length_a   1.000
_cell.length_b   1.000
_cell.length_c   1.000
_cell.angle_alpha   90.00
_cell.angle_beta   90.00
_cell.angle_gamma   90.00
#
_symmetry.space_group_name_H-M   'P 1'
#
loop_
_entity.id
_entity.type
_entity.pdbx_description
1 polymer ?
#
loop_
_entity_poly.entity_id
_entity_poly.type
_entity_poly.pdbx_seq_one_letter_code
_entity_poly.pdbx_strand_id
1 'polypeptide(L)' 'EAAMCKWWGPKLACEIIHQCLLTHGHGGYASDYDFGQRYRDVMGLQIGDGTANIMKMIIGRQKIAQYRI' A
#
# COMPACT_ATOMS: atom_id res chain seq x y z
N GLU A 1 13.76 -2.50 8.80
CA GLU A 1 13.46 -1.44 7.80
C GLU A 1 12.69 -1.95 6.57
N ALA A 2 13.17 -2.93 5.80
CA ALA A 2 12.49 -3.38 4.56
C ALA A 2 10.99 -3.70 4.71
N ALA A 3 10.61 -4.42 5.77
CA ALA A 3 9.22 -4.72 6.06
C ALA A 3 8.36 -3.46 6.27
N MET A 4 8.93 -2.40 6.88
CA MET A 4 8.24 -1.12 7.11
C MET A 4 7.91 -0.43 5.79
N CYS A 5 8.88 -0.34 4.89
CA CYS A 5 8.68 0.24 3.56
C CYS A 5 7.67 -0.57 2.74
N LYS A 6 7.80 -1.91 2.78
CA LYS A 6 6.99 -2.82 1.98
C LYS A 6 5.50 -2.77 2.33
N TRP A 7 5.13 -2.66 3.61
CA TRP A 7 3.71 -2.56 3.96
C TRP A 7 3.14 -1.15 3.75
N TRP A 8 3.94 -0.11 4.00
CA TRP A 8 3.44 1.27 3.99
C TRP A 8 3.30 1.84 2.59
N GLY A 9 4.30 1.64 1.72
CA GLY A 9 4.33 2.24 0.39
C GLY A 9 3.11 1.91 -0.47
N PRO A 10 2.80 0.62 -0.71
CA PRO A 10 1.63 0.21 -1.49
C PRO A 10 0.30 0.67 -0.89
N LYS A 11 0.17 0.65 0.45
CA LYS A 11 -1.04 1.08 1.16
C LYS A 11 -1.28 2.58 0.94
N LEU A 12 -0.25 3.40 1.13
CA LEU A 12 -0.31 4.85 0.91
C LEU A 12 -0.58 5.18 -0.57
N ALA A 13 0.07 4.49 -1.50
CA ALA A 13 -0.12 4.71 -2.92
C ALA A 13 -1.57 4.42 -3.37
N CYS A 14 -2.18 3.32 -2.90
CA CYS A 14 -3.61 3.07 -3.14
C CYS A 14 -4.51 4.17 -2.57
N GLU A 15 -4.24 4.66 -1.35
CA GLU A 15 -5.01 5.75 -0.74
C GLU A 15 -4.92 7.04 -1.57
N ILE A 16 -3.73 7.41 -2.02
CA ILE A 16 -3.52 8.62 -2.85
C ILE A 16 -4.24 8.49 -4.19
N ILE A 17 -4.08 7.36 -4.89
CA ILE A 17 -4.74 7.13 -6.18
C ILE A 17 -6.27 7.16 -6.00
N HIS A 18 -6.77 6.61 -4.89
CA HIS A 18 -8.20 6.68 -4.57
C HIS A 18 -8.67 8.12 -4.36
N GLN A 19 -7.88 8.96 -3.68
CA GLN A 19 -8.21 10.39 -3.59
C GLN A 19 -8.21 11.06 -4.97
N CYS A 20 -7.27 10.74 -5.86
CA CYS A 20 -7.29 11.25 -7.24
C CYS A 20 -8.58 10.87 -7.99
N LEU A 21 -9.05 9.62 -7.85
CA LEU A 21 -10.33 9.18 -8.42
C LEU A 21 -11.50 10.04 -7.92
N LEU A 22 -11.58 10.27 -6.62
CA LEU A 22 -12.65 11.07 -6.01
C LEU A 22 -12.59 12.55 -6.42
N THR A 23 -11.40 13.14 -6.46
CA THR A 23 -11.21 14.55 -6.84
C THR A 23 -11.62 14.83 -8.28
N HIS A 24 -11.38 13.89 -9.20
CA HIS A 24 -11.72 14.07 -10.63
C HIS A 24 -13.11 13.54 -11.00
N GLY A 25 -13.85 12.97 -10.03
CA GLY A 25 -15.21 12.49 -10.21
C GLY A 25 -15.34 11.48 -11.35
N HIS A 26 -16.35 11.66 -12.20
CA HIS A 26 -16.59 10.76 -13.34
C HIS A 26 -15.38 10.64 -14.26
N GLY A 27 -14.70 11.75 -14.57
CA GLY A 27 -13.53 11.72 -15.45
C GLY A 27 -12.41 10.85 -14.85
N GLY A 28 -12.20 10.92 -13.52
CA GLY A 28 -11.23 10.08 -12.84
C GLY A 28 -11.55 8.58 -12.89
N TYR A 29 -12.84 8.23 -12.84
CA TYR A 29 -13.31 6.83 -12.93
C TYR A 29 -13.33 6.30 -14.37
N ALA A 30 -13.67 7.17 -15.33
CA ALA A 30 -13.65 6.89 -16.75
C ALA A 30 -12.21 6.72 -17.26
N SER A 31 -12.07 6.43 -18.55
CA SER A 31 -10.77 6.25 -19.19
C SER A 31 -10.10 7.58 -19.57
N ASP A 32 -10.60 8.71 -19.06
CA ASP A 32 -10.02 10.04 -19.32
C ASP A 32 -8.68 10.23 -18.57
N TYR A 33 -8.47 9.48 -17.48
CA TYR A 33 -7.22 9.45 -16.70
C TYR A 33 -6.81 8.02 -16.36
N ASP A 34 -5.50 7.79 -16.23
CA ASP A 34 -4.95 6.45 -15.91
C ASP A 34 -5.06 6.04 -14.42
N PHE A 35 -5.88 6.72 -13.62
CA PHE A 35 -5.99 6.45 -12.18
C PHE A 35 -6.50 5.04 -11.88
N GLY A 36 -7.48 4.55 -12.65
CA GLY A 36 -8.02 3.20 -12.50
C GLY A 36 -6.98 2.11 -12.78
N GLN A 37 -6.15 2.29 -13.80
CA GLN A 37 -5.06 1.36 -14.11
C GLN A 37 -4.00 1.37 -12.99
N ARG A 38 -3.54 2.56 -12.59
CA ARG A 38 -2.57 2.71 -11.50
C ARG A 38 -3.04 2.08 -10.19
N TYR A 39 -4.33 2.21 -9.87
CA TYR A 39 -4.90 1.60 -8.67
C TYR A 39 -4.77 0.07 -8.71
N ARG A 40 -5.08 -0.56 -9.85
CA ARG A 40 -4.94 -2.02 -10.03
C ARG A 40 -3.49 -2.48 -9.93
N ASP A 41 -2.57 -1.74 -10.56
CA ASP A 41 -1.14 -2.08 -10.55
C ASP A 41 -0.56 -2.07 -9.13
N VAL A 42 -0.92 -1.05 -8.33
CA VAL A 42 -0.40 -0.91 -6.96
C VAL A 42 -1.09 -1.84 -5.98
N MET A 43 -2.38 -2.14 -6.16
CA MET A 43 -3.13 -2.99 -5.24
C MET A 43 -2.50 -4.38 -5.11
N GLY A 44 -2.01 -4.95 -6.22
CA GLY A 44 -1.30 -6.24 -6.21
C GLY A 44 -0.10 -6.26 -5.26
N LEU A 45 0.59 -5.13 -5.07
CA LEU A 45 1.76 -5.02 -4.18
C LEU A 45 1.40 -5.11 -2.69
N GLN A 46 0.13 -4.94 -2.31
CA GLN A 46 -0.35 -5.18 -0.95
C GLN A 46 -0.54 -6.67 -0.62
N ILE A 47 -0.57 -7.52 -1.65
CA ILE A 47 -0.74 -8.97 -1.52
C ILE A 47 0.59 -9.68 -1.80
N GLY A 48 1.22 -9.33 -2.93
CA GLY A 48 2.48 -9.90 -3.37
C GLY A 48 3.63 -9.65 -2.40
N ASP A 49 4.49 -10.66 -2.24
CA ASP A 49 5.64 -10.68 -1.31
C ASP A 49 5.28 -10.42 0.16
N GLY A 50 4.04 -10.72 0.56
CA GLY A 50 3.58 -10.69 1.95
C GLY A 50 2.71 -9.48 2.26
N THR A 51 1.57 -9.76 2.88
CA THR A 51 0.55 -8.75 3.18
C THR A 51 1.00 -7.77 4.26
N ALA A 52 0.31 -6.64 4.35
CA ALA A 52 0.59 -5.64 5.38
C ALA A 52 0.57 -6.21 6.81
N ASN A 53 -0.33 -7.17 7.08
CA ASN A 53 -0.40 -7.83 8.38
C ASN A 53 0.85 -8.68 8.66
N ILE A 54 1.33 -9.44 7.67
CA ILE A 54 2.56 -10.23 7.80
C ILE A 54 3.77 -9.32 8.03
N MET A 55 3.89 -8.23 7.28
CA MET A 55 4.96 -7.26 7.44
C MET A 55 4.95 -6.59 8.82
N LYS A 56 3.77 -6.20 9.33
CA LYS A 56 3.60 -5.68 10.69
C LYS A 56 4.00 -6.70 11.75
N MET A 57 3.69 -7.98 11.55
CA MET A 57 4.13 -9.05 12.44
C MET A 57 5.66 -9.20 12.45
N ILE A 58 6.32 -9.12 11.29
CA ILE A 58 7.80 -9.13 11.20
C ILE A 58 8.39 -7.95 11.98
N ILE A 59 7.87 -6.75 11.77
CA ILE A 59 8.29 -5.54 12.49
C ILE A 59 8.11 -5.72 14.00
N GLY A 60 6.94 -6.18 14.45
CA GLY A 60 6.65 -6.42 15.86
C GLY A 60 7.64 -7.40 16.49
N ARG A 61 7.93 -8.52 15.84
CA ARG A 61 8.92 -9.50 16.31
C ARG A 61 10.33 -8.89 16.41
N GLN A 62 10.75 -8.14 15.40
CA GLN A 62 12.05 -7.47 15.40
C GLN A 62 12.15 -6.45 16.53
N LYS A 63 11.10 -5.65 16.75
CA LYS A 63 11.06 -4.67 17.84
C LYS A 63 11.10 -5.33 19.21
N ILE A 64 10.31 -6.38 19.46
CA ILE A 64 10.35 -7.10 20.74
C ILE A 64 11.73 -7.71 21.00
N ALA A 65 12.37 -8.29 19.98
CA ALA A 65 13.70 -8.89 20.12
C ALA A 65 14.77 -7.88 20.56
N GLN A 66 14.65 -6.60 20.17
CA GLN A 66 15.59 -5.54 20.58
C GLN A 66 15.54 -5.25 22.09
N TYR A 67 14.43 -5.55 22.76
CA TYR A 67 14.26 -5.33 24.21
C TYR A 67 14.40 -6.60 25.04
N ARG A 68 14.72 -7.74 24.42
CA ARG A 68 14.97 -8.98 25.15
C ARG A 68 16.38 -8.92 25.75
N ILE A 69 16.45 -8.84 27.08
CA ILE A 69 17.67 -8.94 27.89
C ILE A 69 18.29 -10.32 27.72
#